data_AF-A0A7C0VS45-F1
#
_entry.id   AF-A0A7C0VS45-F1
#
_cell.length_a   1.000
_cell.length_b   1.000
_cell.length_c   1.000
_cell.angle_alpha   90.00
_cell.angle_beta   90.00
_cell.angle_gamma   90.00
#
_symmetry.space_group_name_H-M   'P 1'
#
loop_
_entity.id
_entity.type
_entity.pdbx_description
1 polymer ?
#
loop_
_entity_poly.entity_id
_entity_poly.type
_entity_poly.pdbx_seq_one_letter_code
_entity_poly.pdbx_strand_id
1 'polypeptide(L)' 'VIEVNDEDAIRMAKTLAKKEGLFVGISSGANVWASIELAKEIKDGRIVTVLPDSADRYFSTELFRGD' A
#
# COMPACT_ATOMS: atom_id res chain seq x y z
N VAL A 1 -12.22 -10.01 6.27
CA VAL A 1 -11.86 -8.57 6.30
C VAL A 1 -10.51 -8.49 6.99
N ILE A 2 -9.55 -7.77 6.42
CA ILE A 2 -8.22 -7.56 7.02
C ILE A 2 -8.15 -6.10 7.43
N GLU A 3 -7.98 -5.84 8.73
CA GLU A 3 -7.76 -4.49 9.24
C GLU A 3 -6.29 -4.11 9.03
N VAL A 4 -6.05 -2.87 8.62
CA VAL A 4 -4.71 -2.36 8.31
C VAL A 4 -4.50 -1.06 9.07
N ASN A 5 -3.37 -0.95 9.77
CA ASN A 5 -2.99 0.29 10.44
C ASN A 5 -2.53 1.34 9.42
N ASP A 6 -2.82 2.61 9.69
CA ASP A 6 -2.41 3.72 8.83
C ASP A 6 -0.89 3.74 8.60
N GLU A 7 -0.11 3.43 9.63
CA GLU A 7 1.36 3.39 9.58
C GLU A 7 1.87 2.33 8.60
N ASP A 8 1.26 1.15 8.58
CA ASP A 8 1.61 0.07 7.66
C ASP A 8 1.21 0.41 6.22
N ALA A 9 0.03 1.03 6.05
CA ALA A 9 -0.44 1.51 4.76
C ALA A 9 0.49 2.60 4.17
N ILE A 10 0.85 3.61 4.97
CA ILE A 10 1.76 4.69 4.56
C ILE A 10 3.15 4.12 4.25
N ARG A 11 3.69 3.25 5.11
CA ARG A 11 5.00 2.61 4.90
C ARG A 11 5.01 1.77 3.62
N MET A 12 3.94 1.04 3.34
CA MET A 12 3.80 0.26 2.11
C MET A 12 3.70 1.16 0.88
N ALA A 13 2.89 2.23 0.91
CA ALA A 13 2.82 3.20 -0.19
C ALA A 13 4.18 3.85 -0.49
N LYS A 14 4.94 4.26 0.55
CA LYS A 14 6.33 4.74 0.42
C LYS A 14 7.25 3.66 -0.18
N THR A 15 7.07 2.40 0.22
CA THR A 15 7.86 1.27 -0.30
C THR A 15 7.58 1.01 -1.79
N LEU A 16 6.32 1.02 -2.19
CA LEU A 16 5.90 0.86 -3.59
C LEU A 16 6.50 1.93 -4.50
N ALA A 17 6.51 3.19 -4.06
CA ALA A 17 7.16 4.27 -4.80
C ALA A 17 8.68 4.06 -4.93
N LYS A 18 9.36 3.68 -3.83
CA LYS A 18 10.83 3.54 -3.78
C LYS A 18 11.35 2.29 -4.51
N LYS A 19 10.62 1.16 -4.44
CA LYS A 19 11.10 -0.13 -4.94
C LYS A 19 10.48 -0.54 -6.27
N GLU A 20 9.21 -0.24 -6.47
CA GLU A 20 8.44 -0.69 -7.63
C GLU A 20 8.17 0.45 -8.63
N GLY A 21 8.51 1.71 -8.29
CA GLY A 21 8.20 2.88 -9.09
C GLY A 21 6.71 3.21 -9.16
N LEU A 22 5.90 2.64 -8.26
CA LEU A 22 4.44 2.84 -8.22
C LEU A 22 4.10 3.98 -7.28
N PHE A 23 3.76 5.14 -7.85
CA PHE A 23 3.45 6.36 -7.11
C PHE A 23 1.95 6.45 -6.77
N VAL A 24 1.56 5.83 -5.65
CA VAL A 24 0.14 5.58 -5.30
C VAL A 24 -0.26 6.07 -3.90
N GLY A 25 -1.56 6.29 -3.70
CA GLY A 25 -2.12 6.76 -2.42
C GLY A 25 -2.03 5.76 -1.26
N ILE A 26 -2.48 6.22 -0.07
CA ILE A 26 -2.40 5.43 1.19
C ILE A 26 -3.25 4.16 1.11
N SER A 27 -4.46 4.24 0.53
CA SER A 27 -5.35 3.08 0.38
C SER A 27 -4.75 1.98 -0.51
N SER A 28 -4.02 2.37 -1.56
CA SER A 28 -3.22 1.45 -2.38
C SER A 28 -2.15 0.74 -1.55
N GLY A 29 -1.48 1.47 -0.65
CA GLY A 29 -0.56 0.89 0.33
C GLY A 29 -1.22 -0.14 1.23
N ALA A 30 -2.40 0.17 1.79
CA ALA A 30 -3.16 -0.76 2.61
C ALA A 30 -3.55 -2.03 1.84
N ASN A 31 -4.05 -1.85 0.61
CA ASN A 31 -4.45 -2.95 -0.27
C ASN A 31 -3.31 -3.90 -0.59
N VAL A 32 -2.12 -3.37 -0.92
CA VAL A 32 -0.95 -4.21 -1.20
C VAL A 32 -0.41 -4.86 0.07
N TRP A 33 -0.38 -4.14 1.19
CA TRP A 33 0.03 -4.71 2.47
C TRP A 33 -0.84 -5.90 2.87
N ALA A 34 -2.17 -5.73 2.84
CA ALA A 34 -3.11 -6.81 3.16
C ALA A 34 -3.00 -7.98 2.16
N SER A 35 -2.74 -7.69 0.88
CA SER A 35 -2.52 -8.72 -0.14
C SER A 35 -1.26 -9.54 0.13
N ILE A 36 -0.18 -8.90 0.58
CA ILE A 36 1.07 -9.58 0.94
C ILE A 36 0.88 -10.42 2.20
N GLU A 37 0.19 -9.92 3.22
CA GLU A 37 -0.12 -10.72 4.41
C GLU A 37 -0.97 -11.95 4.07
N LEU A 38 -2.01 -11.78 3.25
CA LEU A 38 -2.82 -12.92 2.77
C LEU A 38 -2.00 -13.90 1.93
N ALA A 39 -1.05 -13.42 1.12
CA ALA A 39 -0.19 -14.26 0.31
C ALA A 39 0.68 -15.22 1.14
N LYS A 40 0.99 -14.86 2.40
CA LYS A 40 1.75 -15.72 3.32
C LYS A 40 0.93 -16.89 3.86
N GLU A 41 -0.40 -16.79 3.85
CA GLU A 41 -1.31 -17.79 4.43
C GLU A 41 -1.79 -18.82 3.39
N ILE A 42 -1.80 -18.45 2.10
CA ILE A 42 -2.26 -19.33 1.03
C ILE A 42 -1.13 -20.20 0.47
N LYS A 43 -1.44 -21.45 0.12
CA LYS A 43 -0.46 -22.39 -0.47
C LYS A 43 -0.28 -22.23 -1.98
N ASP A 44 -1.34 -21.83 -2.66
CA ASP A 44 -1.38 -21.62 -4.11
C ASP A 44 -2.53 -20.66 -4.46
N GLY A 45 -2.39 -19.92 -5.56
CA GLY A 45 -3.38 -18.96 -6.05
C GLY A 45 -2.78 -17.65 -6.56
N ARG A 46 -3.65 -16.79 -7.13
CA ARG A 46 -3.30 -15.44 -7.58
C ARG A 46 -4.16 -14.41 -6.85
N ILE A 47 -3.51 -13.48 -6.16
CA ILE A 47 -4.16 -12.34 -5.52
C ILE A 47 -4.13 -11.16 -6.49
N VAL A 48 -5.27 -10.49 -6.64
CA VAL A 48 -5.42 -9.26 -7.41
C VAL A 48 -5.96 -8.19 -6.48
N THR A 49 -5.36 -7.02 -6.51
CA THR A 49 -5.80 -5.87 -5.71
C THR A 49 -5.78 -4.59 -6.52
N VAL A 50 -6.54 -3.60 -6.07
CA VAL A 50 -6.72 -2.32 -6.77
C VAL A 50 -5.83 -1.26 -6.13
N LEU A 51 -5.18 -0.43 -6.95
CA LEU A 51 -4.51 0.79 -6.51
C LEU A 51 -5.41 1.97 -6.94
N PRO A 52 -6.27 2.51 -6.06
CA PRO A 52 -7.40 3.34 -6.49
C PRO A 52 -6.98 4.66 -7.15
N ASP A 53 -5.87 5.25 -6.70
CA ASP A 53 -5.37 6.51 -7.23
C ASP A 53 -3.85 6.72 -7.02
N SER A 54 -3.37 7.83 -7.58
CA SER A 54 -1.98 8.26 -7.58
C SER A 54 -1.64 9.13 -6.37
N ALA A 55 -0.37 9.12 -5.95
CA ALA A 55 0.07 9.79 -4.72
C ALA A 55 0.12 11.34 -4.83
N ASP A 56 0.06 11.92 -6.02
CA ASP A 56 0.12 13.36 -6.30
C ASP A 56 -0.99 14.16 -5.61
N ARG A 57 -2.11 13.50 -5.31
CA ARG A 57 -3.25 14.08 -4.58
C ARG A 57 -2.98 14.29 -3.09
N TYR A 58 -1.89 13.72 -2.56
CA TYR A 58 -1.68 13.54 -1.13
C TYR A 58 -0.46 14.28 -0.57
N PHE A 59 0.14 15.20 -1.32
CA PHE A 59 1.33 15.94 -0.88
C PHE A 59 1.19 16.68 0.45
N SER A 60 -0.02 17.03 0.86
CA SER A 60 -0.32 17.70 2.13
C SER A 60 -0.55 16.75 3.32
N THR A 61 -0.44 15.43 3.11
CA THR A 61 -0.77 14.40 4.12
C THR A 61 0.49 13.76 4.73
N GLU A 62 0.30 12.90 5.73
CA GLU A 62 1.36 12.10 6.35
C GLU A 62 2.13 11.22 5.36
N LEU A 63 1.57 10.93 4.17
CA LEU A 63 2.26 10.17 3.13
C LEU A 63 3.58 10.83 2.69
N PHE A 64 3.66 12.16 2.75
CA PHE A 64 4.82 12.95 2.33
C PHE A 64 5.50 13.72 3.45
N ARG A 65 4.99 13.60 4.69
CA ARG A 65 5.74 14.11 5.84
C ARG A 65 6.99 13.24 6.02
N GLY A 66 8.11 13.92 6.27
CA GLY A 66 9.42 13.30 6.45
C GLY A 66 9.40 12.26 7.55
N ASP A 67 10.35 11.32 7.48
CA ASP A 67 10.61 10.42 8.60
C ASP A 67 11.37 11.17 9.71
#